data_AF-A0A8H3WSC9-F1
#
_entry.id   AF-A0A8H3WSC9-F1
#
_cell.length_a   1.000
_cell.length_b   1.000
_cell.length_c   1.000
_cell.angle_alpha   90.00
_cell.angle_beta   90.00
_cell.angle_gamma   90.00
#
_symmetry.space_group_name_H-M   'P 1'
#
loop_
_entity.id
_entity.type
_entity.pdbx_description
1 polymer ?
#
loop_
_entity_poly.entity_id
_entity_poly.type
_entity_poly.pdbx_seq_one_letter_code
_entity_poly.pdbx_strand_id
1 'polypeptide(L)'
;MNIANKYRFGNHTSTLPDLVGVKKNLLEQTRVAYRYYDENSCVMHEGRGQCIGAPGWRRLLRFTSSAINSGKRDIHLGNVSDPVYLYHGVFEWDNCHKHFHFQHYSNFLFGQTPGRKVGFCLQTTWRYFNTEYTYLNTPYDTCAYQGISVGWGDDYIAGLGCQWIDITDLSAQTAPLSEVLNPNGFLCEGSLVLNSNNTIQWELTNYTSSYGYPVSRVKCKFTPNWNSNNYDSIDYTLNKNTSFVTEPCTRSQSGPLRDCGFQVQNNTIECTPGENVTLGFYLREGKQTPSVIVRICESSRALRGSTHCEYVYALAMTVVELLSTESNPAKVTFQCPVARDKIETGGLYSILVAPTFIEDEFVFVNIVK
;
A
#
# COMPACT_ATOMS: atom_id res chain seq x y z
N MET A 1 8.24 11.76 41.62
CA MET A 1 7.73 11.27 40.32
C MET A 1 8.75 10.26 39.78
N ASN A 2 8.36 9.00 39.54
CA ASN A 2 9.28 7.98 39.01
C ASN A 2 9.71 8.39 37.59
N ILE A 3 11.02 8.50 37.33
CA ILE A 3 11.58 8.87 36.01
C ILE A 3 11.03 7.97 34.90
N ALA A 4 10.74 6.70 35.18
CA ALA A 4 10.14 5.77 34.23
C ALA A 4 8.79 6.27 33.69
N ASN A 5 7.96 6.90 34.52
CA ASN A 5 6.64 7.40 34.10
C ASN A 5 6.73 8.59 33.12
N LYS A 6 7.89 9.25 33.02
CA LYS A 6 8.11 10.33 32.04
C LYS A 6 8.28 9.78 30.61
N TYR A 7 8.81 8.56 30.49
CA TYR A 7 9.18 7.98 29.20
C TYR A 7 8.30 6.79 28.79
N ARG A 8 7.43 6.32 29.70
CA ARG A 8 6.49 5.23 29.38
C ARG A 8 5.28 5.75 28.62
N PHE A 9 4.96 5.08 27.52
CA PHE A 9 3.76 5.35 26.72
C PHE A 9 3.26 4.05 26.08
N GLY A 10 2.03 4.07 25.58
CA GLY A 10 1.32 2.87 25.13
C GLY A 10 0.33 2.37 26.18
N ASN A 11 -0.77 1.79 25.72
CA ASN A 11 -1.85 1.31 26.56
C ASN A 11 -2.08 -0.17 26.31
N HIS A 12 -1.73 -1.01 27.29
CA HIS A 12 -2.02 -2.43 27.19
C HIS A 12 -3.49 -2.71 27.50
N THR A 13 -4.16 -3.37 26.57
CA THR A 13 -5.60 -3.69 26.61
C THR A 13 -5.89 -5.02 27.29
N SER A 14 -4.91 -5.93 27.33
CA SER A 14 -5.05 -7.27 27.91
C SER A 14 -3.76 -7.76 28.58
N THR A 15 -3.89 -8.74 29.48
CA THR A 15 -2.74 -9.48 30.05
C THR A 15 -2.26 -10.62 29.14
N LEU A 16 -3.08 -11.00 28.17
CA LEU A 16 -2.81 -11.96 27.11
C LEU A 16 -2.58 -11.16 25.79
N PRO A 17 -2.18 -11.80 24.69
CA PRO A 17 -2.05 -11.12 23.40
C PRO A 17 -3.39 -10.53 22.96
N ASP A 18 -3.34 -9.39 22.27
CA ASP A 18 -4.51 -8.64 21.80
C ASP A 18 -4.11 -7.81 20.59
N LEU A 19 -4.72 -8.03 19.43
CA LEU A 19 -4.47 -7.27 18.23
C LEU A 19 -5.34 -6.02 18.18
N VAL A 20 -4.75 -4.94 17.70
CA VAL A 20 -5.45 -3.67 17.56
C VAL A 20 -4.98 -3.00 16.28
N GLY A 21 -5.92 -2.59 15.45
CA GLY A 21 -5.63 -1.81 14.24
C GLY A 21 -5.18 -0.38 14.58
N VAL A 22 -4.50 0.25 13.62
CA VAL A 22 -4.12 1.67 13.71
C VAL A 22 -4.91 2.48 12.69
N LYS A 23 -6.18 2.78 13.01
CA LYS A 23 -7.07 3.62 12.19
C LYS A 23 -6.42 4.86 11.58
N LYS A 24 -5.53 5.53 12.32
CA LYS A 24 -4.80 6.71 11.85
C LYS A 24 -3.93 6.41 10.64
N ASN A 25 -3.23 5.27 10.61
CA ASN A 25 -2.41 4.86 9.48
C ASN A 25 -3.28 4.57 8.26
N LEU A 26 -4.43 3.90 8.44
CA LEU A 26 -5.42 3.70 7.39
C LEU A 26 -5.91 5.05 6.84
N LEU A 27 -6.21 6.03 7.69
CA LEU A 27 -6.66 7.36 7.28
C LEU A 27 -5.60 8.16 6.52
N GLU A 28 -4.40 8.28 7.08
CA GLU A 28 -3.37 9.21 6.59
C GLU A 28 -2.52 8.65 5.45
N GLN A 29 -2.54 7.33 5.23
CA GLN A 29 -1.69 6.67 4.26
C GLN A 29 -2.48 5.92 3.18
N THR A 30 -3.76 6.25 3.01
CA THR A 30 -4.59 5.78 1.89
C THR A 30 -4.47 6.72 0.71
N ARG A 31 -4.26 6.16 -0.48
CA ARG A 31 -4.05 6.92 -1.71
C ARG A 31 -4.37 6.11 -2.96
N VAL A 32 -4.85 6.78 -4.00
CA VAL A 32 -5.10 6.16 -5.30
C VAL A 32 -3.85 6.25 -6.17
N ALA A 33 -3.47 5.15 -6.84
CA ALA A 33 -2.39 5.15 -7.82
C ALA A 33 -2.76 4.29 -9.03
N TYR A 34 -2.20 4.62 -10.19
CA TYR A 34 -2.32 3.79 -11.38
C TYR A 34 -1.08 2.93 -11.56
N ARG A 35 -1.27 1.67 -11.96
CA ARG A 35 -0.16 0.75 -12.23
C ARG A 35 -0.51 -0.21 -13.35
N TYR A 36 0.40 -0.38 -14.30
CA TYR A 36 0.29 -1.41 -15.33
C TYR A 36 0.84 -2.74 -14.82
N TYR A 37 0.14 -3.83 -15.12
CA TYR A 37 0.61 -5.20 -14.92
C TYR A 37 0.35 -6.04 -16.17
N ASP A 38 1.35 -6.74 -16.68
CA ASP A 38 1.16 -7.67 -17.78
C ASP A 38 0.50 -8.99 -17.32
N GLU A 39 0.16 -9.85 -18.29
CA GLU A 39 -0.52 -11.13 -18.05
C GLU A 39 0.30 -12.11 -17.18
N ASN A 40 1.64 -12.00 -17.19
CA ASN A 40 2.55 -12.88 -16.46
C ASN A 40 2.97 -12.28 -15.11
N SER A 41 2.47 -11.09 -14.76
CA SER A 41 2.81 -10.42 -13.50
C SER A 41 2.45 -11.30 -12.31
N CYS A 42 3.36 -11.46 -11.35
CA CYS A 42 3.14 -12.38 -10.24
C CYS A 42 1.93 -12.01 -9.36
N VAL A 43 1.53 -10.74 -9.33
CA VAL A 43 0.31 -10.29 -8.61
C VAL A 43 -0.98 -10.83 -9.22
N MET A 44 -0.95 -11.35 -10.47
CA MET A 44 -2.06 -12.11 -11.06
C MET A 44 -2.22 -13.50 -10.44
N HIS A 45 -1.19 -14.02 -9.77
CA HIS A 45 -1.11 -15.40 -9.29
C HIS A 45 -0.69 -15.51 -7.82
N GLU A 46 -0.68 -14.39 -7.08
CA GLU A 46 -0.27 -14.36 -5.68
C GLU A 46 -1.33 -15.01 -4.77
N GLY A 47 -0.91 -15.91 -3.88
CA GLY A 47 -1.78 -16.57 -2.89
C GLY A 47 -3.05 -17.24 -3.45
N ARG A 48 -4.17 -17.10 -2.72
CA ARG A 48 -5.50 -17.64 -3.11
C ARG A 48 -6.32 -16.70 -4.00
N GLY A 49 -5.77 -15.56 -4.40
CA GLY A 49 -6.54 -14.54 -5.12
C GLY A 49 -5.66 -13.63 -5.94
N GLN A 50 -6.02 -13.42 -7.20
CA GLN A 50 -5.41 -12.42 -8.07
C GLN A 50 -5.50 -11.05 -7.37
N CYS A 51 -4.41 -10.40 -6.98
CA CYS A 51 -4.48 -9.11 -6.26
C CYS A 51 -5.09 -7.97 -7.07
N ILE A 52 -5.25 -8.21 -8.38
CA ILE A 52 -5.89 -7.33 -9.34
C ILE A 52 -6.95 -8.13 -10.12
N GLY A 53 -7.96 -7.44 -10.65
CA GLY A 53 -9.08 -8.06 -11.36
C GLY A 53 -8.72 -8.59 -12.75
N ALA A 54 -7.74 -7.99 -13.42
CA ALA A 54 -7.27 -8.35 -14.75
C ALA A 54 -5.89 -7.72 -15.03
N PRO A 55 -5.16 -8.17 -16.06
CA PRO A 55 -3.99 -7.47 -16.59
C PRO A 55 -4.34 -6.09 -17.17
N GLY A 56 -3.30 -5.29 -17.44
CA GLY A 56 -3.39 -3.93 -17.98
C GLY A 56 -3.20 -2.85 -16.93
N TRP A 57 -3.58 -1.62 -17.27
CA TRP A 57 -3.60 -0.49 -16.33
C TRP A 57 -4.70 -0.68 -15.28
N ARG A 58 -4.29 -0.66 -14.01
CA ARG A 58 -5.18 -0.77 -12.84
C ARG A 58 -5.20 0.52 -12.07
N ARG A 59 -6.37 0.88 -11.56
CA ARG A 59 -6.55 1.92 -10.55
C ARG A 59 -6.62 1.25 -9.19
N LEU A 60 -5.67 1.56 -8.32
CA LEU A 60 -5.49 0.86 -7.05
C LEU A 60 -5.68 1.83 -5.89
N LEU A 61 -6.56 1.48 -4.96
CA LEU A 61 -6.65 2.13 -3.66
C LEU A 61 -5.60 1.49 -2.74
N ARG A 62 -4.41 2.09 -2.68
CA ARG A 62 -3.33 1.65 -1.80
C ARG A 62 -3.57 2.22 -0.41
N PHE A 63 -3.25 1.46 0.63
CA PHE A 63 -3.43 1.88 2.02
C PHE A 63 -2.39 1.22 2.92
N THR A 64 -2.16 1.79 4.09
CA THR A 64 -1.37 1.14 5.14
C THR A 64 -2.30 0.46 6.12
N SER A 65 -2.01 -0.81 6.43
CA SER A 65 -2.60 -1.53 7.55
C SER A 65 -1.50 -1.79 8.57
N SER A 66 -1.79 -1.53 9.84
CA SER A 66 -0.86 -1.79 10.95
C SER A 66 -1.63 -2.50 12.05
N ALA A 67 -1.11 -3.63 12.51
CA ALA A 67 -1.67 -4.39 13.62
C ALA A 67 -0.71 -4.39 14.81
N ILE A 68 -1.10 -3.74 15.90
CA ILE A 68 -0.33 -3.68 17.15
C ILE A 68 -0.76 -4.85 18.04
N ASN A 69 0.21 -5.57 18.61
CA ASN A 69 -0.08 -6.40 19.78
C ASN A 69 -0.12 -5.54 21.05
N SER A 70 -1.32 -5.10 21.42
CA SER A 70 -1.59 -4.30 22.62
C SER A 70 -1.73 -5.15 23.89
N GLY A 71 -1.61 -6.48 23.78
CA GLY A 71 -1.54 -7.39 24.91
C GLY A 71 -0.27 -7.26 25.74
N LYS A 72 -0.10 -8.09 26.78
CA LYS A 72 1.14 -8.18 27.58
C LYS A 72 1.98 -9.43 27.29
N ARG A 73 1.64 -10.16 26.22
CA ARG A 73 2.34 -11.36 25.76
C ARG A 73 2.38 -11.35 24.24
N ASP A 74 3.41 -11.96 23.66
CA ASP A 74 3.58 -12.06 22.22
C ASP A 74 2.48 -12.90 21.56
N ILE A 75 2.16 -12.55 20.31
CA ILE A 75 1.52 -13.47 19.38
C ILE A 75 2.63 -14.25 18.71
N HIS A 76 2.73 -15.53 19.04
CA HIS A 76 3.85 -16.38 18.62
C HIS A 76 3.37 -17.44 17.62
N LEU A 77 3.95 -17.42 16.41
CA LEU A 77 3.84 -18.52 15.45
C LEU A 77 5.19 -19.25 15.24
N GLY A 78 6.32 -18.57 15.45
CA GLY A 78 7.64 -19.20 15.46
C GLY A 78 8.17 -19.53 14.07
N ASN A 79 9.01 -20.58 13.99
CA ASN A 79 9.74 -20.92 12.77
C ASN A 79 8.78 -21.49 11.72
N VAL A 80 8.74 -20.87 10.53
CA VAL A 80 7.88 -21.31 9.42
C VAL A 80 8.21 -22.70 8.89
N SER A 81 9.42 -23.19 9.15
CA SER A 81 9.88 -24.53 8.77
C SER A 81 9.64 -25.58 9.86
N ASP A 82 9.06 -25.21 11.01
CA ASP A 82 8.69 -26.17 12.04
C ASP A 82 7.61 -27.12 11.47
N PRO A 83 7.86 -28.45 11.46
CA PRO A 83 6.92 -29.42 10.92
C PRO A 83 5.51 -29.28 11.51
N VAL A 84 5.37 -28.89 12.77
CA VAL A 84 4.07 -28.70 13.41
C VAL A 84 3.22 -27.69 12.62
N TYR A 85 3.77 -26.52 12.29
CA TYR A 85 3.03 -25.49 11.55
C TYR A 85 2.82 -25.86 10.08
N LEU A 86 3.78 -26.57 9.47
CA LEU A 86 3.67 -27.07 8.10
C LEU A 86 2.53 -28.09 7.94
N TYR A 87 2.42 -29.06 8.85
CA TYR A 87 1.35 -30.08 8.81
C TYR A 87 -0.04 -29.49 9.05
N HIS A 88 -0.13 -28.34 9.71
CA HIS A 88 -1.38 -27.65 9.96
C HIS A 88 -1.77 -26.61 8.89
N GLY A 89 -0.92 -26.41 7.88
CA GLY A 89 -1.22 -25.52 6.74
C GLY A 89 -1.34 -24.04 7.11
N VAL A 90 -0.68 -23.63 8.21
CA VAL A 90 -0.74 -22.26 8.74
C VAL A 90 0.01 -21.27 7.85
N PHE A 91 1.11 -21.74 7.26
CA PHE A 91 1.95 -20.97 6.36
C PHE A 91 1.83 -21.50 4.92
N GLU A 92 1.79 -20.59 3.96
CA GLU A 92 1.85 -20.90 2.53
C GLU A 92 2.99 -20.12 1.89
N TRP A 93 3.78 -20.81 1.04
CA TRP A 93 4.86 -20.16 0.31
C TRP A 93 4.30 -19.23 -0.77
N ASP A 94 4.76 -17.98 -0.77
CA ASP A 94 4.41 -17.00 -1.79
C ASP A 94 5.48 -16.90 -2.87
N ASN A 95 5.11 -17.19 -4.10
CA ASN A 95 6.02 -17.14 -5.23
C ASN A 95 6.31 -15.73 -5.75
N CYS A 96 5.49 -14.73 -5.43
CA CYS A 96 5.71 -13.34 -5.82
C CYS A 96 6.69 -12.68 -4.85
N HIS A 97 6.51 -12.88 -3.53
CA HIS A 97 7.31 -12.27 -2.47
C HIS A 97 8.46 -13.14 -1.95
N LYS A 98 8.55 -14.41 -2.37
CA LYS A 98 9.64 -15.35 -2.04
C LYS A 98 9.82 -15.58 -0.53
N HIS A 99 8.71 -15.64 0.20
CA HIS A 99 8.69 -16.03 1.61
C HIS A 99 7.34 -16.62 1.99
N PHE A 100 7.24 -17.20 3.19
CA PHE A 100 6.00 -17.77 3.70
C PHE A 100 5.04 -16.69 4.22
N HIS A 101 3.80 -16.75 3.78
CA HIS A 101 2.70 -15.95 4.31
C HIS A 101 1.88 -16.79 5.29
N PHE A 102 1.51 -16.20 6.42
CA PHE A 102 0.38 -16.64 7.23
C PHE A 102 -0.92 -16.22 6.55
N GLN A 103 -1.79 -17.18 6.28
CA GLN A 103 -3.11 -16.92 5.71
C GLN A 103 -4.09 -16.56 6.82
N HIS A 104 -5.14 -15.81 6.52
CA HIS A 104 -6.19 -15.38 7.49
C HIS A 104 -5.74 -14.26 8.45
N TYR A 105 -4.84 -13.38 7.99
CA TYR A 105 -4.33 -12.28 8.78
C TYR A 105 -5.35 -11.14 8.94
N SER A 106 -5.85 -10.62 7.82
CA SER A 106 -6.72 -9.46 7.78
C SER A 106 -7.62 -9.50 6.54
N ASN A 107 -8.81 -8.94 6.65
CA ASN A 107 -9.72 -8.71 5.53
C ASN A 107 -9.92 -7.21 5.30
N PHE A 108 -9.89 -6.78 4.03
CA PHE A 108 -10.09 -5.38 3.65
C PHE A 108 -11.32 -5.22 2.77
N LEU A 109 -12.05 -4.13 2.94
CA LEU A 109 -13.25 -3.81 2.15
C LEU A 109 -13.31 -2.31 1.88
N PHE A 110 -13.60 -1.93 0.63
CA PHE A 110 -14.01 -0.57 0.26
C PHE A 110 -15.45 -0.59 -0.24
N GLY A 111 -16.39 -0.14 0.59
CA GLY A 111 -17.81 -0.42 0.40
C GLY A 111 -18.04 -1.93 0.29
N GLN A 112 -18.46 -2.40 -0.88
CA GLN A 112 -18.67 -3.82 -1.16
C GLN A 112 -17.51 -4.48 -1.93
N THR A 113 -16.45 -3.73 -2.26
CA THR A 113 -15.33 -4.23 -3.06
C THR A 113 -14.26 -4.81 -2.14
N PRO A 114 -13.99 -6.13 -2.21
CA PRO A 114 -13.02 -6.76 -1.32
C PRO A 114 -11.58 -6.48 -1.75
N GLY A 115 -10.71 -6.28 -0.77
CA GLY A 115 -9.28 -6.49 -0.93
C GLY A 115 -9.01 -7.98 -1.09
N ARG A 116 -8.08 -8.31 -1.97
CA ARG A 116 -7.81 -9.71 -2.33
C ARG A 116 -6.59 -10.30 -1.61
N LYS A 117 -5.79 -9.46 -0.96
CA LYS A 117 -4.68 -9.89 -0.10
C LYS A 117 -5.18 -10.14 1.32
N VAL A 118 -5.16 -11.42 1.71
CA VAL A 118 -5.62 -11.91 3.02
C VAL A 118 -4.52 -12.61 3.82
N GLY A 119 -3.34 -12.75 3.20
CA GLY A 119 -2.18 -13.46 3.75
C GLY A 119 -0.93 -12.61 3.67
N PHE A 120 -0.16 -12.67 4.75
CA PHE A 120 0.98 -11.80 5.02
C PHE A 120 1.98 -12.54 5.89
N CYS A 121 3.23 -12.14 5.84
CA CYS A 121 4.21 -12.55 6.83
C CYS A 121 3.96 -11.78 8.15
N LEU A 122 3.86 -12.46 9.30
CA LEU A 122 3.77 -11.75 10.58
C LEU A 122 5.17 -11.35 11.02
N GLN A 123 5.59 -10.15 10.61
CA GLN A 123 6.88 -9.59 10.97
C GLN A 123 6.67 -8.40 11.91
N THR A 124 7.32 -8.44 13.07
CA THR A 124 7.34 -7.29 13.97
C THR A 124 8.23 -6.19 13.38
N THR A 125 7.63 -5.09 12.93
CA THR A 125 8.33 -4.01 12.21
C THR A 125 8.51 -2.73 13.00
N TRP A 126 7.52 -2.31 13.79
CA TRP A 126 7.55 -1.00 14.47
C TRP A 126 7.20 -1.11 15.94
N ARG A 127 7.93 -0.37 16.78
CA ARG A 127 7.67 -0.30 18.21
C ARG A 127 6.69 0.82 18.51
N TYR A 128 5.49 0.47 18.96
CA TYR A 128 4.43 1.43 19.24
C TYR A 128 4.39 1.86 20.70
N PHE A 129 4.81 0.98 21.61
CA PHE A 129 4.77 1.23 23.05
C PHE A 129 6.19 1.33 23.62
N ASN A 130 6.29 1.94 24.80
CA ASN A 130 7.49 1.92 25.61
C ASN A 130 7.09 1.64 27.06
N THR A 131 6.86 0.38 27.40
CA THR A 131 6.44 -0.06 28.74
C THR A 131 7.43 -1.07 29.31
N GLU A 132 7.28 -1.45 30.58
CA GLU A 132 8.05 -2.54 31.18
C GLU A 132 7.83 -3.92 30.53
N TYR A 133 6.77 -4.07 29.73
CA TYR A 133 6.49 -5.29 28.98
C TYR A 133 7.06 -5.25 27.56
N THR A 134 7.35 -4.06 27.02
CA THR A 134 7.77 -3.91 25.62
C THR A 134 9.28 -4.08 25.50
N TYR A 135 9.70 -5.17 24.87
CA TYR A 135 11.11 -5.44 24.60
C TYR A 135 11.72 -4.40 23.64
N LEU A 136 13.03 -4.14 23.76
CA LEU A 136 13.76 -3.25 22.86
C LEU A 136 14.07 -3.88 21.50
N ASN A 137 14.10 -5.21 21.46
CA ASN A 137 14.27 -6.02 20.26
C ASN A 137 13.17 -7.07 20.21
N THR A 138 12.95 -7.61 19.02
CA THR A 138 11.94 -8.64 18.74
C THR A 138 12.62 -9.81 18.06
N PRO A 139 12.30 -11.07 18.41
CA PRO A 139 12.78 -12.23 17.67
C PRO A 139 12.02 -12.45 16.35
N TYR A 140 10.93 -11.70 16.11
CA TYR A 140 10.06 -11.84 14.93
C TYR A 140 10.36 -10.78 13.86
N ASP A 141 11.63 -10.45 13.64
CA ASP A 141 12.07 -9.42 12.71
C ASP A 141 12.26 -9.91 11.26
N THR A 142 11.92 -11.18 10.98
CA THR A 142 11.99 -11.78 9.64
C THR A 142 10.78 -12.65 9.33
N CYS A 143 10.54 -12.93 8.05
CA CYS A 143 9.49 -13.85 7.61
C CYS A 143 9.80 -15.33 7.82
N ALA A 144 11.01 -15.68 8.27
CA ALA A 144 11.37 -17.05 8.61
C ALA A 144 10.94 -17.43 10.04
N TYR A 145 10.72 -16.44 10.92
CA TYR A 145 10.32 -16.64 12.30
C TYR A 145 9.23 -15.62 12.68
N GLN A 146 7.98 -16.04 12.63
CA GLN A 146 6.84 -15.12 12.58
C GLN A 146 6.14 -14.92 13.93
N GLY A 147 5.65 -13.70 14.14
CA GLY A 147 4.97 -13.28 15.36
C GLY A 147 4.93 -11.76 15.53
N ILE A 148 4.15 -11.30 16.50
CA ILE A 148 4.01 -9.89 16.85
C ILE A 148 4.32 -9.70 18.34
N SER A 149 5.47 -9.10 18.62
CA SER A 149 5.92 -8.85 19.99
C SER A 149 5.02 -7.88 20.74
N VAL A 150 4.89 -8.06 22.05
CA VAL A 150 4.16 -7.15 22.95
C VAL A 150 4.56 -5.69 22.77
N GLY A 151 3.60 -4.81 22.49
CA GLY A 151 3.81 -3.37 22.32
C GLY A 151 4.45 -2.96 20.98
N TRP A 152 4.62 -3.92 20.07
CA TRP A 152 5.04 -3.68 18.69
C TRP A 152 3.90 -3.94 17.71
N GLY A 153 4.09 -3.52 16.46
CA GLY A 153 3.18 -3.75 15.36
C GLY A 153 3.86 -4.30 14.12
N ASP A 154 3.04 -4.96 13.32
CA ASP A 154 3.33 -5.44 11.97
C ASP A 154 2.63 -4.50 10.97
N ASP A 155 3.43 -3.81 10.16
CA ASP A 155 2.99 -2.69 9.32
C ASP A 155 3.16 -3.00 7.84
N TYR A 156 2.04 -3.13 7.17
CA TYR A 156 1.97 -3.26 5.73
C TYR A 156 1.70 -1.90 5.08
N ILE A 157 2.79 -1.22 4.72
CA ILE A 157 2.75 0.14 4.18
C ILE A 157 2.16 0.22 2.77
N ALA A 158 1.46 1.33 2.49
CA ALA A 158 0.93 1.65 1.18
C ALA A 158 2.04 1.72 0.11
N GLY A 159 2.03 0.79 -0.84
CA GLY A 159 3.06 0.67 -1.89
C GLY A 159 3.72 -0.70 -1.94
N LEU A 160 3.58 -1.52 -0.89
CA LEU A 160 3.92 -2.93 -0.95
C LEU A 160 3.06 -3.67 -1.97
N GLY A 161 3.64 -4.73 -2.55
CA GLY A 161 2.92 -5.65 -3.44
C GLY A 161 1.63 -6.16 -2.80
N CYS A 162 0.55 -6.08 -3.57
CA CYS A 162 -0.81 -6.47 -3.20
C CYS A 162 -1.43 -5.73 -2.01
N GLN A 163 -0.80 -4.68 -1.49
CA GLN A 163 -1.34 -3.83 -0.43
C GLN A 163 -2.29 -2.76 -1.00
N TRP A 164 -3.40 -3.22 -1.57
CA TRP A 164 -4.41 -2.37 -2.18
C TRP A 164 -5.76 -3.08 -2.36
N ILE A 165 -6.79 -2.29 -2.65
CA ILE A 165 -8.04 -2.75 -3.27
C ILE A 165 -8.02 -2.30 -4.72
N ASP A 166 -8.29 -3.22 -5.64
CA ASP A 166 -8.44 -2.88 -7.06
C ASP A 166 -9.79 -2.20 -7.28
N ILE A 167 -9.74 -0.93 -7.67
CA ILE A 167 -10.90 -0.05 -7.84
C ILE A 167 -11.05 0.38 -9.31
N THR A 168 -10.45 -0.36 -10.24
CA THR A 168 -10.40 -0.01 -11.67
C THR A 168 -11.79 0.23 -12.26
N ASP A 169 -12.75 -0.61 -11.88
CA ASP A 169 -14.12 -0.56 -12.42
C ASP A 169 -15.09 0.27 -11.56
N LEU A 170 -14.60 0.93 -10.49
CA LEU A 170 -15.42 1.73 -9.60
C LEU A 170 -15.53 3.18 -10.08
N SER A 171 -16.76 3.69 -10.10
CA SER A 171 -17.04 5.12 -10.27
C SER A 171 -16.67 5.93 -9.02
N ALA A 172 -16.69 7.26 -9.15
CA ALA A 172 -16.55 8.14 -7.99
C ALA A 172 -17.66 7.85 -6.97
N GLN A 173 -17.27 7.66 -5.72
CA GLN A 173 -18.17 7.35 -4.60
C GLN A 173 -17.47 7.60 -3.28
N THR A 174 -18.25 7.87 -2.24
CA THR A 174 -17.80 7.83 -0.85
C THR A 174 -18.30 6.54 -0.23
N ALA A 175 -17.39 5.75 0.34
CA ALA A 175 -17.72 4.50 1.00
C ALA A 175 -16.72 4.22 2.13
N PRO A 176 -17.07 3.36 3.10
CA PRO A 176 -16.13 2.96 4.14
C PRO A 176 -14.98 2.15 3.54
N LEU A 177 -13.74 2.54 3.83
CA LEU A 177 -12.57 1.66 3.75
C LEU A 177 -12.37 1.04 5.13
N SER A 178 -12.47 -0.28 5.22
CA SER A 178 -12.47 -1.02 6.47
C SER A 178 -11.49 -2.18 6.45
N GLU A 179 -11.03 -2.51 7.65
CA GLU A 179 -10.13 -3.60 7.97
C GLU A 179 -10.71 -4.43 9.12
N VAL A 180 -10.63 -5.75 8.99
CA VAL A 180 -10.91 -6.70 10.06
C VAL A 180 -9.68 -7.56 10.31
N LEU A 181 -9.00 -7.31 11.42
CA LEU A 181 -7.86 -8.10 11.88
C LEU A 181 -8.32 -9.45 12.44
N ASN A 182 -7.50 -10.48 12.23
CA ASN A 182 -7.72 -11.84 12.70
C ASN A 182 -9.18 -12.31 12.53
N PRO A 183 -9.78 -12.14 11.33
CA PRO A 183 -11.23 -12.27 11.13
C PRO A 183 -11.74 -13.68 11.37
N ASN A 184 -10.85 -14.67 11.39
CA ASN A 184 -11.16 -16.08 11.56
C ASN A 184 -10.57 -16.68 12.84
N GLY A 185 -9.99 -15.86 13.73
CA GLY A 185 -9.43 -16.32 15.01
C GLY A 185 -8.30 -17.34 14.86
N PHE A 186 -7.44 -17.18 13.84
CA PHE A 186 -6.27 -18.02 13.67
C PHE A 186 -5.10 -17.58 14.57
N LEU A 187 -5.05 -16.29 14.91
CA LEU A 187 -4.13 -15.77 15.92
C LEU A 187 -4.80 -15.86 17.29
N CYS A 188 -4.09 -16.41 18.27
CA CYS A 188 -4.65 -16.59 19.61
C CYS A 188 -4.52 -15.32 20.43
N GLU A 189 -5.60 -14.54 20.49
CA GLU A 189 -5.74 -13.36 21.35
C GLU A 189 -6.26 -13.78 22.73
N GLY A 190 -5.44 -14.58 23.40
CA GLY A 190 -5.80 -15.31 24.60
C GLY A 190 -4.68 -16.22 25.07
N SER A 191 -5.03 -17.37 25.63
CA SER A 191 -4.05 -18.37 26.07
C SER A 191 -4.09 -19.62 25.19
N LEU A 192 -2.91 -20.09 24.79
CA LEU A 192 -2.77 -21.34 24.05
C LEU A 192 -3.30 -22.51 24.88
N VAL A 193 -4.03 -23.43 24.23
CA VAL A 193 -4.41 -24.70 24.85
C VAL A 193 -3.27 -25.68 24.69
N LEU A 194 -2.71 -26.14 25.81
CA LEU A 194 -1.64 -27.14 25.85
C LEU A 194 -2.19 -28.49 26.35
N ASN A 195 -1.58 -29.59 25.91
CA ASN A 195 -1.80 -30.90 26.54
C ASN A 195 -0.89 -31.10 27.77
N SER A 196 -0.96 -32.28 28.39
CA SER A 196 -0.17 -32.65 29.56
C SER A 196 1.34 -32.60 29.37
N ASN A 197 1.82 -32.60 28.12
CA ASN A 197 3.24 -32.55 27.76
C ASN A 197 3.68 -31.12 27.36
N ASN A 198 2.87 -30.10 27.65
CA ASN A 198 3.10 -28.70 27.28
C ASN A 198 3.22 -28.45 25.76
N THR A 199 2.62 -29.32 24.94
CA THR A 199 2.59 -29.12 23.48
C THR A 199 1.28 -28.46 23.05
N ILE A 200 1.37 -27.56 22.07
CA ILE A 200 0.24 -26.82 21.51
C ILE A 200 -0.79 -27.79 20.93
N GLN A 201 -2.07 -27.55 21.22
CA GLN A 201 -3.18 -28.28 20.65
C GLN A 201 -3.76 -27.53 19.44
N TRP A 202 -4.25 -28.30 18.48
CA TRP A 202 -4.75 -27.81 17.20
C TRP A 202 -6.20 -28.23 16.98
N GLU A 203 -6.94 -27.44 16.22
CA GLU A 203 -8.29 -27.78 15.77
C GLU A 203 -8.42 -27.61 14.26
N LEU A 204 -9.03 -28.61 13.62
CA LEU A 204 -9.30 -28.58 12.19
C LEU A 204 -10.35 -27.51 11.90
N THR A 205 -10.13 -26.73 10.84
CA THR A 205 -11.07 -25.71 10.37
C THR A 205 -11.79 -26.16 9.11
N ASN A 206 -12.75 -25.37 8.64
CA ASN A 206 -13.40 -25.55 7.35
C ASN A 206 -12.62 -24.92 6.18
N TYR A 207 -11.42 -24.38 6.42
CA TYR A 207 -10.57 -23.75 5.40
C TYR A 207 -9.59 -24.77 4.79
N THR A 208 -9.24 -24.53 3.53
CA THR A 208 -8.27 -25.32 2.78
C THR A 208 -7.21 -24.43 2.15
N SER A 209 -5.94 -24.78 2.32
CA SER A 209 -4.90 -24.77 1.29
C SER A 209 -5.11 -23.97 0.00
N SER A 210 -4.22 -23.05 -0.43
CA SER A 210 -4.15 -22.76 -1.88
C SER A 210 -3.87 -24.02 -2.72
N TYR A 211 -3.24 -25.03 -2.11
CA TYR A 211 -3.01 -26.36 -2.68
C TYR A 211 -4.13 -27.37 -2.38
N GLY A 212 -5.23 -26.94 -1.77
CA GLY A 212 -6.39 -27.79 -1.44
C GLY A 212 -6.25 -28.64 -0.17
N TYR A 213 -5.18 -28.48 0.62
CA TYR A 213 -5.00 -29.23 1.86
C TYR A 213 -5.81 -28.64 3.02
N PRO A 214 -6.33 -29.46 3.96
CA PRO A 214 -7.03 -28.96 5.14
C PRO A 214 -6.13 -28.09 6.01
N VAL A 215 -6.70 -27.02 6.58
CA VAL A 215 -5.97 -26.11 7.47
C VAL A 215 -6.49 -26.26 8.90
N SER A 216 -5.57 -26.32 9.86
CA SER A 216 -5.88 -26.28 11.28
C SER A 216 -5.40 -24.97 11.88
N ARG A 217 -6.07 -24.51 12.93
CA ARG A 217 -5.60 -23.38 13.74
C ARG A 217 -5.25 -23.83 15.14
N VAL A 218 -4.42 -23.04 15.80
CA VAL A 218 -4.06 -23.30 17.20
C VAL A 218 -5.30 -23.17 18.08
N LYS A 219 -5.56 -24.16 18.94
CA LYS A 219 -6.64 -24.06 19.93
C LYS A 219 -6.32 -22.94 20.91
N CYS A 220 -7.25 -22.00 21.00
CA CYS A 220 -7.11 -20.81 21.83
C CYS A 220 -8.24 -20.72 22.85
N LYS A 221 -7.87 -20.47 24.11
CA LYS A 221 -8.80 -19.91 25.10
C LYS A 221 -8.77 -18.40 24.94
N PHE A 222 -9.60 -17.90 24.05
CA PHE A 222 -9.70 -16.47 23.77
C PHE A 222 -10.09 -15.66 25.00
N THR A 223 -9.53 -14.46 25.11
CA THR A 223 -9.98 -13.48 26.08
C THR A 223 -11.43 -13.09 25.77
N PRO A 224 -12.31 -12.87 26.77
CA PRO A 224 -13.63 -12.32 26.50
C PRO A 224 -13.55 -11.02 25.69
N ASN A 225 -14.33 -10.90 24.62
CA ASN A 225 -14.34 -9.76 23.69
C ASN A 225 -12.99 -9.50 22.97
N TRP A 226 -12.14 -10.52 22.80
CA TRP A 226 -10.85 -10.40 22.10
C TRP A 226 -10.92 -9.71 20.74
N ASN A 227 -12.04 -9.82 20.02
CA ASN A 227 -12.20 -9.22 18.69
C ASN A 227 -12.87 -7.85 18.68
N SER A 228 -13.15 -7.26 19.85
CA SER A 228 -13.94 -6.02 19.96
C SER A 228 -13.24 -4.77 19.41
N ASN A 229 -11.91 -4.84 19.25
CA ASN A 229 -11.01 -3.80 18.75
C ASN A 229 -10.23 -4.25 17.49
N ASN A 230 -10.65 -5.36 16.86
CA ASN A 230 -10.08 -5.87 15.61
C ASN A 230 -10.72 -5.27 14.36
N TYR A 231 -11.57 -4.25 14.50
CA TYR A 231 -12.24 -3.60 13.38
C TYR A 231 -11.88 -2.12 13.30
N ASP A 232 -11.37 -1.70 12.15
CA ASP A 232 -11.15 -0.29 11.82
C ASP A 232 -11.88 0.09 10.54
N SER A 233 -12.36 1.33 10.50
CA SER A 233 -13.03 1.88 9.30
C SER A 233 -12.89 3.39 9.23
N ILE A 234 -12.63 3.89 8.03
CA ILE A 234 -12.63 5.31 7.68
C ILE A 234 -13.62 5.54 6.53
N ASP A 235 -14.21 6.72 6.44
CA ASP A 235 -14.92 7.13 5.21
C ASP A 235 -13.88 7.62 4.21
N TYR A 236 -13.90 7.07 2.99
CA TYR A 236 -12.99 7.47 1.93
C TYR A 236 -13.76 7.86 0.66
N THR A 237 -13.41 9.00 0.09
CA THR A 237 -14.03 9.54 -1.12
C THR A 237 -13.15 9.26 -2.33
N LEU A 238 -13.60 8.36 -3.19
CA LEU A 238 -13.04 8.20 -4.53
C LEU A 238 -13.54 9.30 -5.44
N ASN A 239 -12.64 10.17 -5.85
CA ASN A 239 -12.91 11.14 -6.90
C ASN A 239 -12.74 10.51 -8.29
N LYS A 240 -13.42 11.08 -9.29
CA LYS A 240 -13.28 10.61 -10.68
C LYS A 240 -11.95 11.11 -11.25
N ASN A 241 -11.21 10.22 -11.92
CA ASN A 241 -9.98 10.58 -12.62
C ASN A 241 -8.97 11.35 -11.75
N THR A 242 -8.81 10.95 -10.48
CA THR A 242 -7.74 11.46 -9.62
C THR A 242 -6.84 10.32 -9.17
N SER A 243 -5.67 10.71 -8.68
CA SER A 243 -4.71 9.88 -7.96
C SER A 243 -4.02 10.73 -6.88
N PHE A 244 -3.19 10.09 -6.08
CA PHE A 244 -2.24 10.73 -5.17
C PHE A 244 -1.46 11.87 -5.82
N VAL A 245 -0.99 11.67 -7.06
CA VAL A 245 -0.21 12.65 -7.82
C VAL A 245 -1.00 13.94 -8.07
N THR A 246 -2.31 13.84 -8.20
CA THR A 246 -3.20 14.98 -8.44
C THR A 246 -3.87 15.53 -7.18
N GLU A 247 -3.68 14.87 -6.04
CA GLU A 247 -4.22 15.33 -4.77
C GLU A 247 -3.32 16.41 -4.15
N PRO A 248 -3.87 17.35 -3.36
CA PRO A 248 -3.05 18.35 -2.68
C PRO A 248 -1.97 17.72 -1.81
N CYS A 249 -0.80 18.34 -1.76
CA CYS A 249 0.22 17.94 -0.80
C CYS A 249 -0.21 18.35 0.61
N THR A 250 -0.15 17.42 1.57
CA THR A 250 -0.61 17.64 2.95
C THR A 250 0.52 17.65 3.97
N ARG A 251 1.77 17.39 3.56
CA ARG A 251 2.92 17.22 4.46
C ARG A 251 4.13 18.09 4.09
N SER A 252 3.88 19.31 3.63
CA SER A 252 4.94 20.26 3.22
C SER A 252 5.92 19.68 2.19
N GLN A 253 5.43 18.81 1.30
CA GLN A 253 6.25 18.14 0.30
C GLN A 253 6.55 19.11 -0.85
N SER A 254 7.80 19.55 -0.97
CA SER A 254 8.24 20.44 -2.06
C SER A 254 9.29 19.78 -2.95
N GLY A 255 9.45 20.29 -4.16
CA GLY A 255 10.45 19.82 -5.12
C GLY A 255 9.93 18.80 -6.14
N PRO A 256 10.77 18.48 -7.14
CA PRO A 256 10.35 17.79 -8.36
C PRO A 256 10.01 16.30 -8.16
N LEU A 257 10.56 15.67 -7.12
CA LEU A 257 10.41 14.24 -6.85
C LEU A 257 9.13 13.88 -6.08
N ARG A 258 8.32 14.87 -5.68
CA ARG A 258 7.09 14.62 -4.91
C ARG A 258 5.99 14.03 -5.79
N ASP A 259 5.05 13.31 -5.19
CA ASP A 259 3.94 12.67 -5.90
C ASP A 259 2.58 13.24 -5.47
N CYS A 260 2.49 14.56 -5.36
CA CYS A 260 1.26 15.28 -5.02
C CYS A 260 1.27 16.69 -5.62
N GLY A 261 0.09 17.28 -5.72
CA GLY A 261 -0.14 18.67 -6.11
C GLY A 261 -0.01 18.93 -7.61
N PHE A 262 0.03 17.88 -8.45
CA PHE A 262 0.07 18.03 -9.89
C PHE A 262 -1.32 18.22 -10.48
N GLN A 263 -1.41 18.96 -11.57
CA GLN A 263 -2.61 19.01 -12.41
C GLN A 263 -2.25 18.61 -13.83
N VAL A 264 -3.21 17.98 -14.51
CA VAL A 264 -3.05 17.62 -15.93
C VAL A 264 -3.19 18.90 -16.76
N GLN A 265 -2.12 19.29 -17.46
CA GLN A 265 -2.15 20.41 -18.40
C GLN A 265 -2.63 19.96 -19.78
N ASN A 266 -2.07 18.87 -20.29
CA ASN A 266 -2.47 18.26 -21.55
C ASN A 266 -2.66 16.77 -21.31
N ASN A 267 -3.83 16.28 -21.71
CA ASN A 267 -4.18 14.87 -21.59
C ASN A 267 -4.07 14.20 -22.96
N THR A 268 -3.50 13.00 -23.01
CA THR A 268 -3.51 12.11 -24.19
C THR A 268 -3.00 12.75 -25.48
N ILE A 269 -1.71 13.12 -25.50
CA ILE A 269 -0.98 13.59 -26.68
C ILE A 269 -0.39 12.40 -27.42
N GLU A 270 -0.50 12.41 -28.75
CA GLU A 270 0.05 11.36 -29.61
C GLU A 270 1.53 11.61 -29.96
N CYS A 271 2.30 10.54 -30.01
CA CYS A 271 3.65 10.47 -30.56
C CYS A 271 3.87 9.10 -31.24
N THR A 272 4.88 8.99 -32.10
CA THR A 272 5.24 7.71 -32.71
C THR A 272 5.86 6.77 -31.67
N PRO A 273 5.30 5.57 -31.43
CA PRO A 273 5.83 4.65 -30.42
C PRO A 273 7.33 4.36 -30.60
N GLY A 274 8.11 4.47 -29.52
CA GLY A 274 9.54 4.20 -29.50
C GLY A 274 10.44 5.32 -30.02
N GLU A 275 9.91 6.35 -30.68
CA GLU A 275 10.68 7.52 -31.11
C GLU A 275 10.98 8.46 -29.93
N ASN A 276 12.09 9.20 -30.04
CA ASN A 276 12.40 10.26 -29.09
C ASN A 276 11.51 11.48 -29.35
N VAL A 277 10.91 11.99 -28.28
CA VAL A 277 10.13 13.23 -28.30
C VAL A 277 10.88 14.26 -27.48
N THR A 278 11.18 15.41 -28.09
CA THR A 278 11.73 16.57 -27.39
C THR A 278 10.66 17.66 -27.31
N LEU A 279 10.48 18.23 -26.13
CA LEU A 279 9.57 19.35 -25.89
C LEU A 279 10.33 20.45 -25.14
N GLY A 280 10.04 21.70 -25.47
CA GLY A 280 10.47 22.87 -24.71
C GLY A 280 9.32 23.50 -23.93
N PHE A 281 9.61 24.00 -22.73
CA PHE A 281 8.65 24.67 -21.87
C PHE A 281 9.16 26.02 -21.40
N TYR A 282 8.24 26.98 -21.24
CA TYR A 282 8.53 28.29 -20.64
C TYR A 282 7.31 28.82 -19.88
N LEU A 283 7.52 29.73 -18.93
CA LEU A 283 6.43 30.27 -18.12
C LEU A 283 5.56 31.22 -18.96
N ARG A 284 4.27 31.31 -18.61
CA ARG A 284 3.35 32.31 -19.19
C ARG A 284 3.70 33.69 -18.64
N GLU A 285 3.72 34.71 -19.50
CA GLU A 285 4.01 36.09 -19.11
C GLU A 285 3.06 36.58 -18.00
N GLY A 286 3.61 37.35 -17.05
CA GLY A 286 2.83 38.05 -16.02
C GLY A 286 2.54 37.27 -14.74
N LYS A 287 3.20 36.13 -14.47
CA LYS A 287 2.99 35.32 -13.26
C LYS A 287 4.19 35.25 -12.32
N GLN A 288 3.92 35.19 -11.01
CA GLN A 288 4.90 35.32 -9.92
C GLN A 288 5.54 34.01 -9.45
N THR A 289 5.23 32.86 -10.05
CA THR A 289 5.86 31.60 -9.61
C THR A 289 7.32 31.54 -10.07
N PRO A 290 8.27 31.24 -9.18
CA PRO A 290 9.68 31.17 -9.54
C PRO A 290 10.00 29.98 -10.43
N SER A 291 9.28 28.86 -10.25
CA SER A 291 9.49 27.65 -11.05
C SER A 291 8.32 26.67 -11.02
N VAL A 292 8.15 25.94 -12.12
CA VAL A 292 7.12 24.92 -12.30
C VAL A 292 7.77 23.59 -12.68
N ILE A 293 7.36 22.52 -12.02
CA ILE A 293 7.72 21.16 -12.38
C ILE A 293 6.83 20.72 -13.53
N VAL A 294 7.42 20.19 -14.60
CA VAL A 294 6.72 19.50 -15.68
C VAL A 294 7.05 18.02 -15.60
N ARG A 295 6.04 17.17 -15.53
CA ARG A 295 6.16 15.71 -15.52
C ARG A 295 5.46 15.10 -16.72
N ILE A 296 6.17 14.25 -17.44
CA ILE A 296 5.65 13.51 -18.58
C ILE A 296 5.25 12.12 -18.11
N CYS A 297 3.97 11.79 -18.26
CA CYS A 297 3.42 10.48 -17.91
C CYS A 297 2.89 9.77 -19.15
N GLU A 298 2.94 8.45 -19.17
CA GLU A 298 2.19 7.66 -20.14
C GLU A 298 0.69 7.90 -19.97
N SER A 299 -0.07 7.93 -21.07
CA SER A 299 -1.53 7.87 -21.02
C SER A 299 -2.00 6.49 -21.44
N SER A 300 -3.09 6.04 -20.84
CA SER A 300 -3.71 4.75 -21.14
C SER A 300 -4.87 4.94 -22.12
N ARG A 301 -4.90 4.08 -23.15
CA ARG A 301 -6.03 3.97 -24.08
C ARG A 301 -7.24 3.36 -23.38
N ALA A 302 -7.03 2.34 -22.55
CA ALA A 302 -8.10 1.69 -21.80
C ALA A 302 -8.78 2.65 -20.82
N LEU A 303 -7.99 3.42 -20.07
CA LEU A 303 -8.48 4.41 -19.09
C LEU A 303 -8.88 5.74 -19.73
N ARG A 304 -8.57 5.96 -21.01
CA ARG A 304 -8.84 7.20 -21.77
C ARG A 304 -8.25 8.45 -21.11
N GLY A 305 -7.04 8.35 -20.58
CA GLY A 305 -6.44 9.45 -19.84
C GLY A 305 -5.05 9.20 -19.30
N SER A 306 -4.49 10.25 -18.70
CA SER A 306 -3.24 10.22 -17.96
C SER A 306 -3.25 9.15 -16.87
N THR A 307 -2.12 8.45 -16.73
CA THR A 307 -1.92 7.50 -15.63
C THR A 307 -1.49 8.20 -14.34
N HIS A 308 -1.34 9.53 -14.35
CA HIS A 308 -0.87 10.32 -13.20
C HIS A 308 0.34 9.66 -12.52
N CYS A 309 1.36 9.38 -13.32
CA CYS A 309 2.51 8.61 -12.90
C CYS A 309 3.22 9.23 -11.68
N GLU A 310 3.52 8.36 -10.71
CA GLU A 310 4.49 8.66 -9.65
C GLU A 310 5.86 8.96 -10.29
N TYR A 311 6.71 9.72 -9.60
CA TYR A 311 7.98 10.21 -10.12
C TYR A 311 8.84 9.08 -10.70
N VAL A 312 8.92 7.96 -9.98
CA VAL A 312 9.68 6.77 -10.38
C VAL A 312 9.16 6.08 -11.66
N TYR A 313 7.97 6.46 -12.13
CA TYR A 313 7.33 5.95 -13.33
C TYR A 313 7.10 7.03 -14.39
N ALA A 314 7.63 8.25 -14.17
CA ALA A 314 7.60 9.29 -15.17
C ALA A 314 8.50 8.94 -16.36
N LEU A 315 8.04 9.28 -17.56
CA LEU A 315 8.82 9.11 -18.79
C LEU A 315 9.99 10.10 -18.81
N ALA A 316 9.74 11.32 -18.35
CA ALA A 316 10.74 12.32 -18.04
C ALA A 316 10.15 13.45 -17.20
N MET A 317 11.00 14.36 -16.76
CA MET A 317 10.63 15.52 -15.95
C MET A 317 11.62 16.64 -16.17
N THR A 318 11.16 17.89 -16.06
CA THR A 318 12.01 19.09 -16.03
C THR A 318 11.43 20.13 -15.07
N VAL A 319 12.27 21.06 -14.63
CA VAL A 319 11.84 22.27 -13.93
C VAL A 319 11.93 23.44 -14.90
N VAL A 320 10.88 24.24 -14.96
CA VAL A 320 10.75 25.43 -15.81
C VAL A 320 10.89 26.65 -14.93
N GLU A 321 12.00 27.37 -15.08
CA GLU A 321 12.31 28.56 -14.30
C GLU A 321 11.93 29.85 -15.05
N LEU A 322 11.88 30.97 -14.34
CA LEU A 322 11.61 32.32 -14.88
C LEU A 322 12.48 32.72 -16.09
N LEU A 323 13.71 32.18 -16.17
CA LEU A 323 14.63 32.47 -17.28
C LEU A 323 14.29 31.70 -18.56
N SER A 324 13.38 30.73 -18.49
CA SER A 324 12.93 29.98 -19.66
C SER A 324 12.05 30.87 -20.53
N THR A 325 12.39 30.98 -21.81
CA THR A 325 11.63 31.77 -22.79
C THR A 325 11.28 30.91 -24.00
N GLU A 326 10.46 31.43 -24.92
CA GLU A 326 10.17 30.74 -26.17
C GLU A 326 11.45 30.45 -26.99
N SER A 327 12.41 31.38 -26.99
CA SER A 327 13.70 31.23 -27.69
C SER A 327 14.71 30.33 -26.96
N ASN A 328 14.58 30.20 -25.65
CA ASN A 328 15.44 29.36 -24.80
C ASN A 328 14.58 28.60 -23.77
N PRO A 329 13.81 27.60 -24.22
CA PRO A 329 12.90 26.87 -23.35
C PRO A 329 13.64 25.83 -22.51
N ALA A 330 13.09 25.50 -21.35
CA ALA A 330 13.51 24.32 -20.59
C ALA A 330 13.11 23.06 -21.37
N LYS A 331 14.09 22.30 -21.87
CA LYS A 331 13.85 21.13 -22.72
C LYS A 331 13.77 19.85 -21.92
N VAL A 332 12.85 18.98 -22.30
CA VAL A 332 12.79 17.58 -21.86
C VAL A 332 12.82 16.68 -23.08
N THR A 333 13.52 15.54 -22.98
CA THR A 333 13.48 14.49 -24.01
C THR A 333 13.11 13.18 -23.35
N PHE A 334 12.21 12.42 -23.97
CA PHE A 334 11.77 11.11 -23.50
C PHE A 334 11.48 10.19 -24.67
N GLN A 335 11.49 8.89 -24.43
CA GLN A 335 11.05 7.91 -25.41
C GLN A 335 9.53 7.81 -25.38
N CYS A 336 8.89 7.98 -26.53
CA CYS A 336 7.45 7.80 -26.68
C CYS A 336 7.06 6.37 -26.27
N PRO A 337 6.01 6.17 -25.44
CA PRO A 337 5.62 4.85 -24.96
C PRO A 337 5.45 3.83 -26.08
N VAL A 338 6.11 2.68 -25.94
CA VAL A 338 5.96 1.55 -26.86
C VAL A 338 4.70 0.75 -26.54
N ALA A 339 4.26 -0.08 -27.47
CA ALA A 339 3.14 -0.99 -27.23
C ALA A 339 3.46 -1.93 -26.06
N ARG A 340 2.51 -2.05 -25.12
CA ARG A 340 2.56 -3.01 -24.00
C ARG A 340 1.73 -4.25 -24.30
N ASP A 341 0.57 -4.05 -24.91
CA ASP A 341 -0.38 -5.12 -25.27
C ASP A 341 -1.28 -4.68 -26.44
N LYS A 342 -2.33 -5.46 -26.72
CA LYS A 342 -3.27 -5.23 -27.83
C LYS A 342 -4.15 -3.98 -27.65
N ILE A 343 -4.35 -3.51 -26.42
CA ILE A 343 -5.15 -2.35 -26.06
C ILE A 343 -4.23 -1.13 -25.88
N GLU A 344 -3.17 -1.30 -25.08
CA GLU A 344 -2.14 -0.29 -24.86
C GLU A 344 -1.08 -0.37 -25.94
N THR A 345 -1.45 0.09 -27.14
CA THR A 345 -0.60 0.07 -28.35
C THR A 345 0.54 1.09 -28.33
N GLY A 346 0.75 1.78 -27.20
CA GLY A 346 1.71 2.87 -27.06
C GLY A 346 1.29 4.15 -27.79
N GLY A 347 2.23 5.09 -27.84
CA GLY A 347 2.09 6.33 -28.59
C GLY A 347 1.36 7.46 -27.86
N LEU A 348 1.04 7.30 -26.56
CA LEU A 348 0.28 8.30 -25.81
C LEU A 348 0.99 8.75 -24.55
N TYR A 349 1.02 10.07 -24.34
CA TYR A 349 1.54 10.67 -23.11
C TYR A 349 0.71 11.88 -22.67
N SER A 350 0.80 12.22 -21.39
CA SER A 350 0.19 13.39 -20.78
C SER A 350 1.25 14.26 -20.12
N ILE A 351 0.96 15.55 -20.02
CA ILE A 351 1.81 16.55 -19.36
C ILE A 351 1.12 16.98 -18.09
N LEU A 352 1.79 16.77 -16.97
CA LEU A 352 1.35 17.23 -15.65
C LEU A 352 2.26 18.37 -15.20
N VAL A 353 1.70 19.32 -14.48
CA VAL A 353 2.46 20.44 -13.92
C VAL A 353 2.14 20.67 -12.45
N ALA A 354 3.10 21.17 -11.70
CA ALA A 354 2.93 21.61 -10.32
C ALA A 354 3.94 22.71 -10.00
N PRO A 355 3.63 23.67 -9.12
CA PRO A 355 4.64 24.63 -8.65
C PRO A 355 5.77 23.91 -7.92
N THR A 356 7.03 24.33 -8.04
CA THR A 356 8.14 23.62 -7.35
C THR A 356 8.00 23.66 -5.83
N PHE A 357 7.59 24.80 -5.28
CA PHE A 357 7.23 24.95 -3.87
C PHE A 357 5.72 24.98 -3.74
N ILE A 358 5.16 24.25 -2.77
CA ILE A 358 3.69 24.11 -2.66
C ILE A 358 2.99 25.42 -2.26
N GLU A 359 3.75 26.36 -1.70
CA GLU A 359 3.30 27.68 -1.31
C GLU A 359 3.17 28.64 -2.51
N ASP A 360 3.79 28.31 -3.64
CA ASP A 360 3.77 29.15 -4.83
C ASP A 360 2.43 29.03 -5.58
N GLU A 361 2.06 30.09 -6.30
CA GLU A 361 0.89 30.08 -7.17
C GLU A 361 1.00 28.98 -8.24
N PHE A 362 -0.06 28.19 -8.39
CA PHE A 362 -0.17 27.23 -9.47
C PHE A 362 -0.26 27.93 -10.83
N VAL A 363 0.57 27.50 -11.80
CA VAL A 363 0.48 27.98 -13.17
C VAL A 363 0.72 26.87 -14.19
N PHE A 364 0.06 27.01 -15.34
CA PHE A 364 0.39 26.24 -16.54
C PHE A 364 1.56 26.87 -17.29
N VAL A 365 2.30 26.04 -18.03
CA VAL A 365 3.43 26.45 -18.88
C VAL A 365 3.02 26.53 -20.35
N ASN A 366 3.78 27.27 -21.14
CA ASN A 366 3.74 27.21 -22.59
C ASN A 366 4.60 26.04 -23.09
N ILE A 367 4.29 25.54 -24.29
CA ILE A 367 4.95 24.37 -24.89
C ILE A 367 5.38 24.72 -26.31
N VAL A 368 6.63 24.38 -26.65
CA VAL A 368 7.18 24.42 -28.02
C VAL A 368 7.73 23.04 -28.38
N LYS A 369 7.62 22.66 -29.65
CA LYS A 369 8.16 21.40 -30.19
C LYS A 369 9.54 21.61 -30.77
#